data_AF-A0AAU7TPT3-F1
#
_entry.id   AF-A0AAU7TPT3-F1
#
_cell.length_a   1.000
_cell.length_b   1.000
_cell.length_c   1.000
_cell.angle_alpha   90.00
_cell.angle_beta   90.00
_cell.angle_gamma   90.00
#
_symmetry.space_group_name_H-M   'P 1'
#
loop_
_entity.id
_entity.type
_entity.pdbx_description
1 polymer ?
#
loop_
_entity_poly.entity_id
_entity_poly.type
_entity_poly.pdbx_seq_one_letter_code
_entity_poly.pdbx_strand_id
1 'polypeptide(L)' 'MYTIELQAEELQLVRSALGSYLQAFGHNEADVVAATRTLLMKLPKEEPESKAG' A
#
# COMPACT_ATOMS: atom_id res chain seq x y z
N MET A 1 -17.05 7.38 9.65
CA MET A 1 -15.66 6.95 9.42
C MET A 1 -15.64 5.45 9.64
N TYR A 2 -15.34 4.69 8.59
CA TYR A 2 -15.35 3.22 8.64
C TYR A 2 -13.89 2.77 8.64
N THR A 3 -13.48 2.05 9.68
CA THR A 3 -12.13 1.49 9.78
C THR A 3 -12.16 0.06 9.25
N ILE A 4 -11.23 -0.27 8.36
CA ILE A 4 -11.03 -1.62 7.85
C ILE A 4 -9.74 -2.12 8.47
N GLU A 5 -9.83 -3.18 9.27
CA GLU A 5 -8.67 -3.90 9.81
C GLU A 5 -8.19 -4.89 8.76
N LEU A 6 -6.91 -4.79 8.37
CA LEU A 6 -6.29 -5.69 7.39
C LEU A 6 -5.30 -6.59 8.11
N GLN A 7 -5.34 -7.89 7.79
CA GLN A 7 -4.27 -8.80 8.16
C GLN A 7 -3.01 -8.55 7.33
N ALA A 8 -1.88 -9.05 7.82
CA ALA A 8 -0.57 -9.00 7.17
C ALA A 8 -0.63 -9.27 5.65
N GLU A 9 -1.20 -10.42 5.29
CA GLU A 9 -1.31 -10.88 3.91
C GLU A 9 -2.22 -9.98 3.05
N GLU A 10 -3.31 -9.46 3.64
CA GLU A 10 -4.25 -8.55 2.98
C GLU A 10 -3.61 -7.18 2.76
N LEU A 11 -2.82 -6.70 3.72
CA LEU A 11 -2.03 -5.47 3.62
C LEU A 11 -1.00 -5.59 2.50
N GLN A 12 -0.27 -6.71 2.43
CA GLN A 12 0.70 -6.98 1.39
C GLN A 12 0.05 -7.01 0.00
N LEU A 13 -1.13 -7.63 -0.12
CA LEU A 13 -1.91 -7.70 -1.35
C LEU A 13 -2.35 -6.30 -1.80
N VAL A 14 -2.94 -5.52 -0.89
CA VAL A 14 -3.38 -4.15 -1.18
C VAL A 14 -2.18 -3.29 -1.60
N ARG A 15 -1.06 -3.37 -0.87
CA ARG A 15 0.16 -2.61 -1.16
C ARG A 15 0.72 -2.95 -2.54
N SER A 16 0.68 -4.22 -2.94
CA SER A 16 1.14 -4.68 -4.25
C SER A 16 0.20 -4.23 -5.37
N ALA A 17 -1.11 -4.38 -5.19
CA ALA A 17 -2.12 -3.93 -6.16
C ALA A 17 -2.04 -2.42 -6.39
N LEU A 18 -1.85 -1.65 -5.32
CA LEU A 18 -1.65 -0.20 -5.39
C LEU A 18 -0.36 0.15 -6.15
N GLY A 19 0.73 -0.56 -5.87
CA GLY A 19 2.00 -0.35 -6.57
C GLY A 19 1.91 -0.64 -8.08
N SER A 20 1.27 -1.75 -8.46
CA SER A 20 1.02 -2.09 -9.86
C SER A 20 0.09 -1.11 -10.55
N TYR A 21 -0.96 -0.64 -9.87
CA TYR A 21 -1.83 0.43 -10.35
C TYR A 21 -0.99 1.69 -10.63
N LEU A 22 -0.17 2.15 -9.67
CA LEU A 22 0.66 3.35 -9.86
C LEU A 22 1.66 3.24 -11.02
N GLN A 23 2.17 2.05 -11.31
CA GLN A 23 3.10 1.84 -12.42
C GLN A 23 2.41 1.80 -13.80
N ALA A 24 1.13 1.45 -13.86
CA ALA A 24 0.38 1.33 -15.11
C ALA A 24 -0.22 2.66 -15.61
N PHE A 25 -0.37 3.67 -14.74
CA PHE A 25 -0.97 4.96 -15.10
C PHE A 25 0.08 5.97 -15.58
N GLY A 26 -0.09 6.42 -16.83
CA GLY A 26 0.70 7.48 -17.45
C GLY A 26 0.00 8.84 -17.39
N HIS A 27 0.58 9.77 -16.63
CA HIS A 27 0.36 11.23 -16.57
C HIS A 27 -1.05 11.81 -16.33
N ASN A 28 -2.14 11.21 -16.81
CA ASN A 28 -3.48 11.83 -16.76
C ASN A 28 -4.10 11.88 -15.35
N GLU A 29 -3.47 11.19 -14.39
CA GLU A 29 -3.95 11.02 -13.02
C GLU A 29 -2.83 11.27 -12.00
N ALA A 30 -1.92 12.19 -12.29
CA ALA A 30 -0.75 12.49 -11.45
C ALA A 30 -1.12 12.77 -9.98
N ASP A 31 -2.25 13.43 -9.74
CA ASP A 31 -2.74 13.73 -8.39
C ASP A 31 -3.22 12.48 -7.66
N VAL A 32 -3.92 11.57 -8.37
CA VAL A 32 -4.35 10.27 -7.84
C VAL A 32 -3.14 9.41 -7.53
N VAL A 33 -2.15 9.42 -8.43
CA VAL A 33 -0.87 8.72 -8.24
C VAL A 33 -0.14 9.24 -7.01
N ALA A 34 -0.04 10.56 -6.83
CA ALA A 34 0.59 11.18 -5.68
C ALA A 34 -0.12 10.87 -4.35
N ALA A 35 -1.46 10.96 -4.33
CA ALA A 35 -2.27 10.63 -3.16
C ALA A 35 -2.13 9.16 -2.78
N THR A 36 -2.18 8.28 -3.77
CA THR A 36 -2.07 6.82 -3.60
C THR A 36 -0.68 6.42 -3.13
N ARG A 37 0.38 7.04 -3.65
CA ARG A 37 1.77 6.83 -3.21
C ARG A 37 1.98 7.27 -1.76
N THR A 38 1.35 8.36 -1.36
CA THR A 38 1.36 8.86 0.02
C THR A 38 0.65 7.89 0.97
N LEU A 39 -0.49 7.32 0.56
CA LEU A 39 -1.17 6.26 1.32
C LEU A 39 -0.29 5.02 1.46
N LEU A 40 0.34 4.60 0.37
CA LEU A 40 1.29 3.48 0.33
C LEU A 40 2.45 3.64 1.33
N MET A 41 2.95 4.86 1.52
CA MET A 41 4.01 5.17 2.49
C MET A 41 3.53 5.18 3.96
N LYS A 42 2.23 5.40 4.19
CA LYS A 42 1.63 5.36 5.53
C LYS A 42 1.30 3.94 5.99
N LEU A 43 1.17 3.01 5.04
CA LEU A 43 0.98 1.60 5.36
C LEU A 43 2.28 1.07 6.00
N PRO A 44 2.20 0.40 7.15
CA PRO A 44 3.37 -0.21 7.75
C PRO A 44 3.99 -1.16 6.71
N LYS A 45 5.26 -0.92 6.41
CA LYS A 45 6.04 -1.88 5.65
C LYS A 45 6.20 -3.03 6.62
N GLU A 46 5.55 -4.15 6.36
CA GLU A 46 5.73 -5.35 7.17
C GLU A 46 7.24 -5.63 7.25
N GLU A 47 7.84 -5.26 8.37
CA GLU A 47 9.06 -5.90 8.81
C GLU A 47 8.56 -7.26 9.28
N PRO A 48 8.97 -8.36 8.64
CA PRO A 48 8.64 -9.67 9.17
C PRO A 48 9.18 -9.68 10.60
N GLU A 49 8.29 -9.76 11.59
CA GLU A 49 8.64 -10.01 12.99
C GLU A 49 9.34 -11.37 13.03
N SER A 50 10.64 -11.37 12.77
CA SER A 50 11.51 -12.49 13.07
C SER A 50 11.76 -12.44 14.57
N LYS A 51 10.75 -12.85 15.33
CA LYS A 51 10.93 -13.28 16.71
C LYS A 51 11.54 -14.69 16.69
N ALA A 52 12.85 -14.75 16.85
CA ALA A 52 13.57 -15.94 17.29
C ALA A 52 14.82 -15.50 18.06
N GLY A 53 14.68 -15.40 19.38
CA GLY A 53 15.75 -15.17 20.35
C GLY A 53 15.31 -15.69 21.70
#